data_AF-A0A4V1STS7-F1
#
_entry.id   AF-A0A4V1STS7-F1
#
_cell.length_a   1.000
_cell.length_b   1.000
_cell.length_c   1.000
_cell.angle_alpha   90.00
_cell.angle_beta   90.00
_cell.angle_gamma   90.00
#
_symmetry.space_group_name_H-M   'P 1'
#
loop_
_entity.id
_entity.type
_entity.pdbx_description
1 polymer ?
#
loop_
_entity_poly.entity_id
_entity_poly.type
_entity_poly.pdbx_seq_one_letter_code
_entity_poly.pdbx_strand_id
1 'polypeptide(L)' 'VMPAIHSAAISTRLAAALGGATVIGPLLVGLKSSVQIAQLDATAQDIVNLAAFAAYNTNG' A
#
# COMPACT_ATOMS: atom_id res chain seq x y z
N VAL A 1 7.39 -9.30 -8.01
CA VAL A 1 7.30 -8.27 -9.06
C VAL A 1 6.32 -8.76 -10.11
N MET A 2 5.34 -7.95 -10.53
CA MET A 2 4.30 -8.37 -11.47
C MET A 2 4.29 -7.40 -12.66
N PRO A 3 4.29 -7.88 -13.93
CA PRO A 3 4.63 -7.04 -15.08
C PRO A 3 3.53 -6.07 -15.54
N ALA A 4 2.28 -6.21 -15.09
CA ALA A 4 1.18 -5.33 -15.48
C ALA A 4 0.35 -4.89 -14.26
N ILE A 5 -0.07 -3.61 -14.21
CA ILE A 5 -0.87 -3.03 -13.12
C ILE A 5 -2.19 -3.80 -12.90
N HIS A 6 -2.82 -4.26 -13.99
CA HIS A 6 -4.04 -5.05 -13.95
C HIS A 6 -3.81 -6.44 -13.38
N SER A 7 -2.69 -7.08 -13.76
CA SER A 7 -2.28 -8.37 -13.21
C SER A 7 -1.89 -8.25 -11.73
N ALA A 8 -1.21 -7.17 -11.35
CA ALA A 8 -0.89 -6.88 -9.94
C ALA A 8 -2.17 -6.71 -9.11
N ALA A 9 -3.20 -6.02 -9.63
CA ALA A 9 -4.47 -5.87 -8.94
C ALA A 9 -5.25 -7.19 -8.80
N ILE A 10 -5.25 -8.03 -9.83
CA ILE A 10 -5.90 -9.35 -9.77
C ILE A 10 -5.16 -10.26 -8.78
N SER A 11 -3.84 -10.34 -8.86
CA SER A 11 -3.05 -11.20 -7.99
C SER A 11 -2.99 -10.74 -6.54
N THR A 12 -3.01 -9.44 -6.25
CA THR A 12 -3.10 -8.96 -4.86
C THR A 12 -4.45 -9.29 -4.24
N ARG A 13 -5.54 -9.17 -5.01
CA ARG A 13 -6.87 -9.62 -4.56
C ARG A 13 -6.96 -11.13 -4.39
N LEU A 14 -6.35 -11.88 -5.30
CA LEU A 14 -6.31 -13.34 -5.27
C LEU A 14 -5.44 -13.84 -4.10
N ALA A 15 -4.31 -13.19 -3.83
CA ALA A 15 -3.48 -13.45 -2.65
C ALA A 15 -4.18 -13.09 -1.34
N ALA A 16 -4.94 -11.99 -1.30
CA ALA A 16 -5.78 -11.63 -0.16
C ALA A 16 -6.85 -12.71 0.12
N ALA A 17 -7.53 -13.16 -0.94
CA ALA A 17 -8.66 -14.07 -0.84
C ALA A 17 -8.27 -15.54 -0.60
N LEU A 18 -7.19 -16.03 -1.22
CA LEU A 18 -6.75 -17.44 -1.11
C LEU A 18 -5.66 -17.65 -0.06
N GLY A 19 -4.88 -16.63 0.28
CA GLY A 19 -3.72 -16.76 1.16
C GLY A 19 -3.96 -16.40 2.62
N GLY A 20 -5.14 -15.88 2.98
CA GLY A 20 -5.39 -15.27 4.30
C GLY A 20 -4.43 -14.11 4.63
N ALA A 21 -3.73 -13.61 3.61
CA ALA A 21 -2.68 -12.63 3.76
C ALA A 21 -3.33 -11.26 3.95
N THR A 22 -3.00 -10.59 5.05
CA THR A 22 -3.39 -9.20 5.28
C THR A 22 -2.68 -8.34 4.24
N VAL A 23 -3.42 -7.94 3.20
CA VAL A 23 -2.87 -7.05 2.19
C VAL A 23 -2.72 -5.67 2.81
N ILE A 24 -1.51 -5.35 3.25
CA ILE A 24 -1.12 -3.99 3.57
C ILE A 24 -1.09 -3.25 2.22
N GLY A 25 -2.04 -2.32 2.09
CA GLY A 25 -2.44 -1.68 0.84
C GLY A 25 -1.30 -0.97 0.11
N PRO A 26 -1.57 -0.52 -1.13
CA PRO A 26 -0.54 -0.14 -2.09
C PRO A 26 0.42 0.90 -1.51
N LEU A 27 1.60 0.41 -1.08
CA LEU A 27 2.67 1.27 -0.61
C LEU A 27 3.34 1.86 -1.84
N LEU A 28 3.15 3.16 -2.03
CA LEU A 28 3.90 3.91 -3.02
C LEU A 28 5.37 3.96 -2.60
N VAL A 29 6.23 3.27 -3.35
CA VAL A 29 7.67 3.18 -3.13
C VAL A 29 8.40 3.68 -4.40
N GLY A 30 9.58 4.29 -4.24
CA GLY A 30 10.39 4.77 -5.37
C GLY A 30 10.09 6.19 -5.87
N LEU A 31 9.29 6.99 -5.15
CA LEU A 31 9.11 8.41 -5.42
C LEU A 31 10.18 9.25 -4.69
N LYS A 32 10.62 10.38 -5.26
CA LYS A 32 11.58 11.32 -4.64
C LYS A 32 11.12 11.86 -3.27
N SER A 33 9.82 11.81 -3.01
CA SER A 33 9.22 12.12 -1.72
C SER A 33 8.13 11.08 -1.44
N SER A 34 8.07 10.58 -0.21
CA SER A 34 7.03 9.62 0.19
C SER A 34 5.70 10.32 0.22
N VAL A 35 4.78 9.79 -0.56
CA VAL A 35 3.37 10.15 -0.55
C VAL A 35 2.62 8.84 -0.45
N GLN A 36 1.65 8.74 0.45
CA GLN A 36 0.77 7.57 0.55
C GLN A 36 -0.68 8.01 0.39
N ILE A 37 -1.44 7.24 -0.40
CA ILE A 37 -2.83 7.55 -0.72
C ILE A 37 -3.71 6.84 0.30
N ALA A 38 -4.36 7.62 1.18
CA ALA A 38 -5.41 7.12 2.04
C ALA A 38 -6.73 6.98 1.25
N GLN A 39 -7.55 6.00 1.60
CA GLN A 39 -8.92 5.91 1.09
C GLN A 39 -9.76 7.04 1.70
N LEU A 40 -10.78 7.51 0.97
CA LEU A 40 -11.62 8.63 1.43
C LEU A 40 -12.36 8.33 2.75
N ASP A 41 -12.59 7.04 3.05
CA ASP A 41 -13.24 6.55 4.26
C ASP A 41 -12.24 5.98 5.29
N ALA A 42 -10.95 6.35 5.18
CA ALA A 42 -9.91 5.88 6.08
C ALA A 42 -10.09 6.45 7.50
N THR A 43 -9.93 5.60 8.51
CA THR A 43 -9.99 6.05 9.90
C THR A 43 -8.76 6.88 10.28
N ALA A 44 -8.87 7.71 11.32
CA ALA A 44 -7.73 8.52 11.77
C ALA A 44 -6.49 7.66 12.10
N GLN A 45 -6.67 6.44 12.61
CA GLN A 45 -5.58 5.50 12.84
C GLN A 45 -4.93 4.99 11.55
N ASP A 46 -5.71 4.74 10.49
CA ASP A 46 -5.15 4.34 9.20
C ASP A 46 -4.32 5.48 8.57
N ILE A 47 -4.75 6.73 8.75
CA ILE A 47 -4.02 7.91 8.28
C ILE A 47 -2.67 8.03 9.01
N VAL A 48 -2.66 7.86 10.33
CA VAL A 48 -1.42 7.93 11.13
C VAL A 48 -0.47 6.78 10.78
N ASN A 49 -1.00 5.58 10.55
CA ASN A 49 -0.20 4.43 10.12
C ASN A 49 0.39 4.65 8.71
N LEU A 50 -0.38 5.16 7.76
CA LEU A 50 0.10 5.55 6.44
C LEU A 50 1.14 6.68 6.52
N ALA A 51 0.94 7.67 7.37
CA ALA A 51 1.93 8.73 7.59
C ALA A 51 3.25 8.17 8.16
N ALA A 52 3.18 7.20 9.08
CA ALA A 52 4.35 6.54 9.64
C ALA A 52 5.11 5.71 8.59
N PHE A 53 4.40 4.95 7.74
CA PHE A 53 5.01 4.23 6.62
C PHE A 53 5.63 5.18 5.59
N ALA A 54 4.98 6.30 5.29
CA ALA A 54 5.52 7.35 4.43
C ALA A 54 6.80 7.97 5.01
N ALA A 55 6.79 8.32 6.30
CA ALA A 55 7.94 8.91 7.01
C ALA A 55 9.13 7.95 7.10
N TYR A 56 8.89 6.67 7.37
CA TYR A 56 9.94 5.65 7.41
C TYR A 56 10.55 5.40 6.02
N ASN A 57 9.72 5.38 4.97
CA ASN A 57 10.18 5.15 3.60
C ASN A 57 10.83 6.38 2.93
N THR A 58 10.70 7.59 3.52
CA THR A 58 11.35 8.81 2.99
C THR A 58 12.80 8.98 3.40
N ASN A 59 13.21 8.30 4.46
CA ASN A 59 14.47 8.60 5.13
C ASN A 59 15.34 7.33 5.23
N GLY A 60 15.62 6.74 4.07
CA GLY A 60 16.75 5.82 3.88
C GLY A 60 18.01 6.59 3.55
#